data_AF-A0A1C5NHM3-F1
#
_entry.id   AF-A0A1C5NHM3-F1
#
_cell.length_a   1.000
_cell.length_b   1.000
_cell.length_c   1.000
_cell.angle_alpha   90.00
_cell.angle_beta   90.00
_cell.angle_gamma   90.00
#
_symmetry.space_group_name_H-M   'P 1'
#
loop_
_entity.id
_entity.type
_entity.pdbx_description
1 polymer ?
#
loop_
_entity_poly.entity_id
_entity_poly.type
_entity_poly.pdbx_seq_one_letter_code
_entity_poly.pdbx_strand_id
1 'polypeptide(L)'
;MIPFGLVTGFADGQEIRITELAKQGFCFRTLDEIREVKGFRICFYDGFNGLKAGSQEKKSGDPYTEVEIHSFEMEVRVEDGPGIPVYEYSVFVEQEKYRECAGKLILWYDRFVRLKLECEDGELAMALTGYPAKKDEQFAENFIEQKKEWFGEGEDRARLETRIANQSGIRENCIAAGDFELKEYKEHKEYKEHKEYKEYKEQEWKNIEVAVELDCPELYERYLSMKFRDFMDWYWNVNGAKELGKRMPVPDRIYVGNAFCHLLFPEKRQLFEILKKAESEGLAVTVTFSYLREFMLKPVEKLLDELEEWCRNRETFLEIAANDWGLLELLRERKEWKEEKEVLVPCMGTLLNKRKKDPRMGYKQGETGYFRENSLNAEFYRTYLRDTFGIRRYEWESCGYRQQFPEGKNSIHVPFYQTNTSQYCTLYAACKNGERGKQELPESCPGYCREKVFLYPKHLKMVGRYNSLFALDESTVSGMEDTEGWKEKRIDRIVVNLL
;
A
#
# COMPACT_ATOMS: atom_id res chain seq x y z
N MET A 1 9.34 -17.51 -29.16
CA MET A 1 8.29 -16.49 -29.37
C MET A 1 8.73 -15.23 -28.65
N ILE A 2 8.87 -14.12 -29.37
CA ILE A 2 9.30 -12.85 -28.79
C ILE A 2 8.08 -12.20 -28.10
N PRO A 3 8.20 -11.77 -26.83
CA PRO A 3 7.12 -11.07 -26.16
C PRO A 3 6.70 -9.81 -26.93
N PHE A 4 5.40 -9.64 -27.14
CA PHE A 4 4.82 -8.54 -27.91
C PHE A 4 5.24 -7.14 -27.39
N GLY A 5 5.43 -6.99 -26.08
CA GLY A 5 5.89 -5.72 -25.49
C GLY A 5 7.34 -5.34 -25.78
N LEU A 6 8.12 -6.19 -26.47
CA LEU A 6 9.52 -5.92 -26.79
C LEU A 6 9.75 -5.45 -28.23
N VAL A 7 8.88 -5.87 -29.15
CA VAL A 7 8.96 -5.48 -30.55
C VAL A 7 7.57 -5.51 -31.19
N THR A 8 7.22 -4.44 -31.87
CA THR A 8 5.97 -4.32 -32.64
C THR A 8 6.32 -3.91 -34.07
N GLY A 9 5.62 -4.46 -35.06
CA GLY A 9 5.84 -4.14 -36.46
C GLY A 9 4.57 -3.63 -37.12
N PHE A 10 4.73 -2.74 -38.09
CA PHE A 10 3.68 -2.30 -38.99
C PHE A 10 4.16 -2.43 -40.43
N ALA A 11 3.28 -2.89 -41.32
CA ALA A 11 3.45 -2.85 -42.77
C ALA A 11 2.42 -1.86 -43.32
N ASP A 12 2.87 -0.76 -43.94
CA ASP A 12 2.01 0.30 -44.50
C ASP A 12 0.89 0.81 -43.55
N GLY A 13 1.18 0.84 -42.24
CA GLY A 13 0.25 1.29 -41.20
C GLY A 13 -0.66 0.20 -40.62
N GLN A 14 -0.66 -1.01 -41.17
CA GLN A 14 -1.30 -2.17 -40.58
C GLN A 14 -0.35 -2.88 -39.62
N GLU A 15 -0.80 -3.15 -38.41
CA GLU A 15 -0.01 -3.89 -37.41
C GLU A 15 0.23 -5.33 -37.88
N ILE A 16 1.48 -5.78 -37.80
CA ILE A 16 1.91 -7.15 -38.07
C ILE A 16 2.51 -7.79 -36.83
N ARG A 17 2.24 -9.08 -36.65
CA ARG A 17 2.84 -9.86 -35.56
C ARG A 17 4.15 -10.47 -36.02
N ILE A 18 5.25 -9.96 -35.49
CA ILE A 18 6.58 -10.53 -35.69
C ILE A 18 6.65 -11.89 -34.99
N THR A 19 7.04 -12.93 -35.73
CA THR A 19 7.19 -14.31 -35.26
C THR A 19 8.64 -14.62 -34.94
N GLU A 20 9.57 -14.11 -35.75
CA GLU A 20 11.02 -14.28 -35.61
C GLU A 20 11.74 -12.95 -35.85
N LEU A 21 12.89 -12.77 -35.19
CA LEU A 21 13.71 -11.57 -35.29
C LEU A 21 15.18 -11.97 -35.38
N ALA A 22 15.87 -11.42 -36.38
CA ALA A 22 17.30 -11.55 -36.58
C ALA A 22 17.91 -10.18 -36.86
N LYS A 23 19.24 -10.08 -36.80
CA LYS A 23 19.93 -8.85 -37.20
C LYS A 23 19.69 -8.55 -38.68
N GLN A 24 19.62 -9.58 -39.51
CA GLN A 24 19.48 -9.46 -40.96
C GLN A 24 18.03 -9.29 -41.42
N GLY A 25 17.04 -9.39 -40.52
CA GLY A 25 15.65 -9.44 -40.95
C GLY A 25 14.67 -9.89 -39.87
N PHE A 26 13.41 -10.05 -40.23
CA PHE A 26 12.35 -10.54 -39.35
C PHE A 26 11.33 -11.34 -40.14
N CYS A 27 10.59 -12.19 -39.45
CA CYS A 27 9.48 -12.93 -40.02
C CYS A 27 8.16 -12.46 -39.41
N PHE A 28 7.10 -12.47 -40.22
CA PHE A 28 5.73 -12.27 -39.75
C PHE A 28 4.78 -13.13 -40.57
N ARG A 29 3.54 -13.28 -40.10
CA ARG A 29 2.53 -14.08 -40.80
C ARG A 29 1.19 -13.39 -40.88
N THR A 30 0.46 -13.64 -41.96
CA THR A 30 -0.89 -13.12 -42.19
C THR A 30 -1.84 -14.21 -42.69
N LEU A 31 -3.14 -13.98 -42.54
CA LEU A 31 -4.17 -14.85 -43.11
C LEU A 31 -4.36 -14.58 -44.61
N ASP A 32 -4.32 -13.30 -44.99
CA ASP A 32 -4.46 -12.87 -46.38
C ASP A 32 -3.10 -12.51 -46.99
N GLU A 33 -2.94 -12.76 -48.29
CA GLU A 33 -1.72 -12.42 -49.04
C GLU A 33 -1.53 -10.90 -49.12
N ILE A 34 -0.34 -10.44 -48.72
CA ILE A 34 0.14 -9.07 -48.92
C ILE A 34 1.02 -9.08 -50.16
N ARG A 35 0.48 -8.53 -51.26
CA ARG A 35 1.16 -8.52 -52.56
C ARG A 35 2.29 -7.51 -52.65
N GLU A 36 2.16 -6.37 -51.97
CA GLU A 36 3.11 -5.27 -52.02
C GLU A 36 3.12 -4.57 -50.66
N VAL A 37 4.32 -4.24 -50.17
CA VAL A 37 4.54 -3.41 -48.97
C VAL A 37 5.45 -2.27 -49.38
N LYS A 38 5.09 -1.03 -49.07
CA LYS A 38 5.93 0.14 -49.38
C LYS A 38 7.01 0.36 -48.33
N GLY A 39 6.71 0.08 -47.07
CA GLY A 39 7.66 0.18 -45.99
C GLY A 39 7.18 -0.49 -44.72
N PHE A 40 8.14 -0.78 -43.85
CA PHE A 40 7.85 -1.26 -42.51
C PHE A 40 8.19 -0.20 -41.47
N ARG A 41 7.47 -0.23 -40.36
CA ARG A 41 7.82 0.51 -39.15
C ARG A 41 7.94 -0.47 -38.01
N ILE A 42 9.14 -0.59 -37.46
CA ILE A 42 9.42 -1.49 -36.35
C ILE A 42 9.74 -0.66 -35.11
N CYS A 43 8.99 -0.89 -34.05
CA CYS A 43 9.18 -0.26 -32.75
C CYS A 43 9.88 -1.25 -31.83
N PHE A 44 11.12 -0.95 -31.44
CA PHE A 44 11.91 -1.76 -30.52
C PHE A 44 11.84 -1.18 -29.11
N TYR A 45 11.60 -2.00 -28.11
CA TYR A 45 11.76 -1.56 -26.73
C TYR A 45 13.25 -1.35 -26.40
N ASP A 46 13.61 -0.11 -26.05
CA ASP A 46 14.97 0.32 -25.68
C ASP A 46 15.10 0.68 -24.19
N GLY A 47 14.06 0.44 -23.39
CA GLY A 47 14.04 0.75 -21.95
C GLY A 47 15.10 0.03 -21.11
N PHE A 48 15.90 -0.86 -21.70
CA PHE A 48 17.03 -1.54 -21.05
C PHE A 48 18.35 -0.74 -21.06
N ASN A 49 18.48 0.28 -21.92
CA ASN A 49 19.69 1.12 -21.95
C ASN A 49 19.80 2.06 -20.74
N GLY A 50 18.69 2.32 -20.02
CA GLY A 50 18.68 3.10 -18.78
C GLY A 50 19.41 2.44 -17.60
N LEU A 51 19.83 1.18 -17.73
CA LEU A 51 20.53 0.43 -16.67
C LEU A 51 22.06 0.62 -16.67
N LYS A 52 22.62 1.23 -17.72
CA LYS A 52 24.08 1.44 -17.84
C LYS A 52 24.59 2.79 -17.33
N ALA A 53 23.73 3.80 -17.19
CA ALA A 53 24.16 5.13 -16.78
C ALA A 53 23.78 5.40 -15.33
N GLY A 54 24.72 5.20 -14.42
CA GLY A 54 24.66 5.71 -13.04
C GLY A 54 24.83 7.24 -12.96
N SER A 55 24.35 7.99 -13.96
CA SER A 55 24.52 9.44 -14.06
C SER A 55 23.31 10.07 -14.75
N GLN A 56 22.98 11.27 -14.29
CA GLN A 56 21.85 12.13 -14.62
C GLN A 56 21.77 12.60 -16.09
N GLU A 57 21.96 11.72 -17.07
CA GLU A 57 21.86 12.10 -18.48
C GLU A 57 20.48 11.83 -19.04
N LYS A 58 19.72 12.93 -19.17
CA LYS A 58 18.54 13.16 -20.03
C LYS A 58 17.82 11.90 -20.51
N LYS A 59 16.84 11.48 -19.70
CA LYS A 59 15.72 10.64 -20.15
C LYS A 59 14.93 11.39 -21.22
N SER A 60 15.18 11.10 -22.49
CA SER A 60 14.20 11.37 -23.54
C SER A 60 13.01 10.41 -23.38
N GLY A 61 11.81 10.91 -23.67
CA GLY A 61 10.55 10.52 -23.02
C GLY A 61 9.84 9.30 -23.57
N ASP A 62 10.52 8.40 -24.28
CA ASP A 62 9.89 7.20 -24.83
C ASP A 62 10.84 5.98 -24.68
N PRO A 63 10.44 4.89 -24.01
CA PRO A 63 11.25 3.67 -23.90
C PRO A 63 11.30 2.87 -25.20
N TYR A 64 10.76 3.36 -26.32
CA TYR A 64 10.80 2.72 -27.62
C TYR A 64 11.64 3.48 -28.64
N THR A 65 12.36 2.74 -29.48
CA THR A 65 13.05 3.25 -30.66
C THR A 65 12.30 2.81 -31.90
N GLU A 66 11.83 3.78 -32.68
CA GLU A 66 11.18 3.54 -33.96
C GLU A 66 12.21 3.49 -35.10
N VAL A 67 12.07 2.49 -35.97
CA VAL A 67 12.86 2.30 -37.18
C VAL A 67 11.92 2.16 -38.37
N GLU A 68 11.97 3.13 -39.27
CA GLU A 68 11.33 3.01 -40.59
C GLU A 68 12.26 2.31 -41.57
N ILE A 69 11.72 1.30 -42.24
CA ILE A 69 12.42 0.42 -43.16
C ILE A 69 11.85 0.64 -44.56
N HIS A 70 12.68 1.17 -45.44
CA HIS A 70 12.33 1.51 -46.83
C HIS A 70 13.13 0.70 -47.85
N SER A 71 14.17 -0.01 -47.39
CA SER A 71 15.03 -0.86 -48.25
C SER A 71 15.11 -2.26 -47.66
N PHE A 72 14.44 -3.21 -48.31
CA PHE A 72 14.34 -4.59 -47.87
C PHE A 72 14.07 -5.54 -49.05
N GLU A 73 14.40 -6.81 -48.85
CA GLU A 73 13.92 -7.92 -49.70
C GLU A 73 12.88 -8.71 -48.92
N MET A 74 11.83 -9.19 -49.58
CA MET A 74 10.75 -9.94 -48.93
C MET A 74 10.47 -11.22 -49.69
N GLU A 75 10.56 -12.35 -49.00
CA GLU A 75 10.13 -13.65 -49.51
C GLU A 75 8.83 -14.07 -48.83
N VAL A 76 7.94 -14.72 -49.57
CA VAL A 76 6.69 -15.30 -49.03
C VAL A 76 6.68 -16.81 -49.22
N ARG A 77 6.19 -17.52 -48.21
CA ARG A 77 5.92 -18.95 -48.25
C ARG A 77 4.51 -19.21 -47.74
N VAL A 78 3.85 -20.20 -48.32
CA VAL A 78 2.54 -20.66 -47.86
C VAL A 78 2.78 -21.85 -46.95
N GLU A 79 2.36 -21.74 -45.69
CA GLU A 79 2.44 -22.83 -44.74
C GLU A 79 1.15 -23.67 -44.81
N ASP A 80 1.17 -24.72 -45.63
CA ASP A 80 0.07 -25.67 -45.81
C ASP A 80 0.14 -26.80 -44.76
N GLY A 81 0.00 -26.44 -43.48
CA GLY A 81 -0.12 -27.40 -42.37
C GLY A 81 -1.56 -27.90 -42.18
N PRO A 82 -1.84 -28.81 -41.23
CA PRO A 82 -3.20 -29.29 -40.91
C PRO A 82 -4.14 -28.22 -40.28
N GLY A 83 -3.84 -26.93 -40.45
CA GLY A 83 -4.60 -25.78 -39.99
C GLY A 83 -5.07 -24.86 -41.13
N ILE A 84 -5.48 -23.63 -40.79
CA ILE A 84 -5.81 -22.60 -41.79
C ILE A 84 -4.51 -22.21 -42.51
N PRO A 85 -4.44 -22.20 -43.85
CA PRO A 85 -3.26 -21.76 -44.59
C PRO A 85 -2.90 -20.33 -44.18
N VAL A 86 -1.61 -20.10 -43.89
CA VAL A 86 -1.08 -18.77 -43.56
C VAL A 86 0.06 -18.42 -44.50
N TYR A 87 0.18 -17.14 -44.81
CA TYR A 87 1.31 -16.59 -45.55
C TYR A 87 2.38 -16.17 -44.56
N GLU A 88 3.55 -16.82 -44.62
CA GLU A 88 4.73 -16.46 -43.85
C GLU A 88 5.68 -15.63 -44.71
N TYR A 89 6.07 -14.47 -44.20
CA TYR A 89 6.98 -13.54 -44.86
C TYR A 89 8.31 -13.51 -44.14
N SER A 90 9.41 -13.60 -44.89
CA SER A 90 10.76 -13.32 -44.41
C SER A 90 11.24 -12.03 -45.03
N VAL A 91 11.48 -11.02 -44.19
CA VAL A 91 11.93 -9.69 -44.61
C VAL A 91 13.42 -9.56 -44.29
N PHE A 92 14.25 -9.33 -45.30
CA PHE A 92 15.68 -9.09 -45.16
C PHE A 92 15.96 -7.58 -45.19
N VAL A 93 16.72 -7.09 -44.20
CA VAL A 93 16.93 -5.66 -43.96
C VAL A 93 18.43 -5.35 -43.92
N GLU A 94 18.86 -4.43 -44.79
CA GLU A 94 20.25 -3.97 -44.84
C GLU A 94 20.53 -2.74 -43.97
N GLN A 95 19.50 -1.95 -43.66
CA GLN A 95 19.63 -0.72 -42.89
C GLN A 95 20.33 -0.94 -41.54
N GLU A 96 21.44 -0.25 -41.33
CA GLU A 96 22.29 -0.39 -40.14
C GLU A 96 21.52 -0.11 -38.84
N LYS A 97 20.66 0.92 -38.84
CA LYS A 97 19.81 1.26 -37.69
C LYS A 97 18.94 0.08 -37.23
N TYR A 98 18.37 -0.68 -38.16
CA TYR A 98 17.61 -1.89 -37.83
C TYR A 98 18.53 -2.97 -37.23
N ARG A 99 19.66 -3.24 -37.88
CA ARG A 99 20.64 -4.25 -37.44
C ARG A 99 21.14 -3.99 -36.02
N GLU A 100 21.38 -2.72 -35.69
CA GLU A 100 21.75 -2.30 -34.34
C GLU A 100 20.61 -2.53 -33.33
N CYS A 101 19.40 -2.06 -33.61
CA CYS A 101 18.25 -2.22 -32.72
C CYS A 101 17.90 -3.70 -32.48
N ALA A 102 17.77 -4.49 -33.55
CA ALA A 102 17.51 -5.92 -33.47
C ALA A 102 18.65 -6.65 -32.74
N GLY A 103 19.91 -6.29 -33.03
CA GLY A 103 21.08 -6.86 -32.38
C GLY A 103 21.12 -6.60 -30.88
N LYS A 104 20.82 -5.36 -30.45
CA LYS A 104 20.73 -4.99 -29.03
C LYS A 104 19.62 -5.76 -28.33
N LEU A 105 18.43 -5.84 -28.93
CA LEU A 105 17.29 -6.54 -28.35
C LEU A 105 17.56 -8.04 -28.20
N ILE A 106 18.11 -8.69 -29.23
CA ILE A 106 18.46 -10.12 -29.21
C ILE A 106 19.47 -10.42 -28.10
N LEU A 107 20.56 -9.65 -28.02
CA LEU A 107 21.58 -9.83 -26.98
C LEU A 107 21.01 -9.63 -25.57
N TRP A 108 20.14 -8.64 -25.40
CA TRP A 108 19.49 -8.41 -24.12
C TRP A 108 18.54 -9.55 -23.75
N TYR A 109 17.69 -9.99 -24.69
CA TYR A 109 16.71 -11.04 -24.45
C TYR A 109 17.39 -12.40 -24.19
N ASP A 110 18.45 -12.72 -24.92
CA ASP A 110 19.29 -13.89 -24.66
C ASP A 110 19.85 -13.86 -23.23
N ARG A 111 20.43 -12.71 -22.82
CA ARG A 111 20.89 -12.52 -21.44
C ARG A 111 19.77 -12.71 -20.43
N PHE A 112 18.58 -12.17 -20.69
CA PHE A 112 17.41 -12.34 -19.82
C PHE A 112 17.01 -13.82 -19.68
N VAL A 113 16.86 -14.53 -20.80
CA VAL A 113 16.49 -15.96 -20.80
C VAL A 113 17.53 -16.78 -20.04
N ARG A 114 18.82 -16.54 -20.30
CA ARG A 114 19.90 -17.20 -19.58
C ARG A 114 19.82 -16.97 -18.08
N LEU A 115 19.70 -15.71 -17.65
CA LEU A 115 19.56 -15.37 -16.23
C LEU A 115 18.32 -16.02 -15.60
N LYS A 116 17.19 -16.09 -16.32
CA LYS A 116 15.97 -16.74 -15.83
C LYS A 116 16.22 -18.26 -15.62
N LEU A 117 17.00 -18.89 -16.49
CA LEU A 117 17.26 -20.33 -16.41
C LEU A 117 18.35 -20.69 -15.37
N GLU A 118 19.34 -19.81 -15.17
CA GLU A 118 20.54 -20.09 -14.37
C GLU A 118 20.50 -19.51 -12.95
N CYS A 119 19.67 -18.48 -12.69
CA CYS A 119 19.72 -17.73 -11.44
C CYS A 119 18.38 -17.79 -10.68
N GLU A 120 18.48 -17.61 -9.35
CA GLU A 120 17.32 -17.38 -8.49
C GLU A 120 16.64 -16.03 -8.81
N ASP A 121 15.36 -15.89 -8.47
CA ASP A 121 14.56 -14.69 -8.79
C ASP A 121 15.20 -13.38 -8.27
N GLY A 122 15.84 -13.43 -7.10
CA GLY A 122 16.56 -12.29 -6.52
C GLY A 122 17.77 -11.87 -7.37
N GLU A 123 18.60 -12.83 -7.78
CA GLU A 123 19.78 -12.59 -8.62
C GLU A 123 19.40 -12.09 -10.02
N LEU A 124 18.33 -12.65 -10.59
CA LEU A 124 17.73 -12.17 -11.83
C LEU A 124 17.31 -10.70 -11.68
N ALA A 125 16.56 -10.36 -10.61
CA ALA A 125 16.15 -8.98 -10.34
C ALA A 125 17.37 -8.05 -10.15
N MET A 126 18.41 -8.50 -9.46
CA MET A 126 19.65 -7.74 -9.29
C MET A 126 20.31 -7.43 -10.63
N ALA A 127 20.46 -8.43 -11.49
CA ALA A 127 21.11 -8.29 -12.80
C ALA A 127 20.30 -7.41 -13.77
N LEU A 128 18.97 -7.40 -13.64
CA LEU A 128 18.07 -6.66 -14.53
C LEU A 128 17.71 -5.25 -14.04
N THR A 129 17.65 -5.00 -12.73
CA THR A 129 17.14 -3.73 -12.21
C THR A 129 18.04 -3.09 -11.17
N GLY A 130 19.18 -3.70 -10.83
CA GLY A 130 20.00 -3.30 -9.69
C GLY A 130 19.33 -3.59 -8.33
N TYR A 131 18.34 -4.49 -8.28
CA TYR A 131 17.70 -4.90 -7.04
C TYR A 131 18.72 -5.48 -6.05
N PRO A 132 18.72 -5.10 -4.76
CA PRO A 132 19.74 -5.52 -3.81
C PRO A 132 19.47 -6.93 -3.26
N ALA A 133 19.57 -7.96 -4.10
CA ALA A 133 19.25 -9.35 -3.76
C ALA A 133 19.90 -9.85 -2.47
N LYS A 134 21.17 -9.47 -2.21
CA LYS A 134 21.89 -9.85 -0.97
C LYS A 134 21.22 -9.34 0.32
N LYS A 135 20.37 -8.32 0.24
CA LYS A 135 19.62 -7.83 1.41
C LYS A 135 18.36 -8.66 1.69
N ASP A 136 17.93 -9.52 0.76
CA ASP A 136 16.80 -10.43 0.95
C ASP A 136 17.06 -11.49 2.02
N GLU A 137 18.32 -11.71 2.41
CA GLU A 137 18.70 -12.69 3.43
C GLU A 137 18.63 -12.13 4.86
N GLN A 138 18.39 -10.82 5.02
CA GLN A 138 18.40 -10.15 6.33
C GLN A 138 16.98 -9.97 6.83
N PHE A 139 16.61 -10.66 7.91
CA PHE A 139 15.31 -10.56 8.57
C PHE A 139 15.47 -10.06 10.00
N ALA A 140 14.43 -9.42 10.53
CA ALA A 140 14.29 -9.25 11.97
C ALA A 140 13.98 -10.61 12.62
N GLU A 141 14.35 -10.78 13.89
CA GLU A 141 14.06 -12.03 14.61
C GLU A 141 12.57 -12.24 14.84
N ASN A 142 11.85 -11.15 15.11
CA ASN A 142 10.42 -11.13 15.32
C ASN A 142 9.86 -9.72 15.03
N PHE A 143 8.54 -9.57 15.09
CA PHE A 143 7.88 -8.31 14.75
C PHE A 143 8.15 -7.18 15.75
N ILE A 144 8.40 -7.51 17.02
CA ILE A 144 8.70 -6.52 18.06
C ILE A 144 10.05 -5.88 17.74
N GLU A 145 11.08 -6.69 17.45
CA GLU A 145 12.40 -6.19 17.04
C GLU A 145 12.31 -5.39 15.73
N GLN A 146 11.49 -5.83 14.77
CA GLN A 146 11.27 -5.08 13.54
C GLN A 146 10.65 -3.68 13.79
N LYS A 147 9.68 -3.56 14.71
CA LYS A 147 9.08 -2.27 15.08
C LYS A 147 10.07 -1.36 15.79
N LYS A 148 10.88 -1.88 16.73
CA LYS A 148 11.94 -1.10 17.38
C LYS A 148 12.92 -0.50 16.38
N GLU A 149 13.35 -1.29 15.38
CA GLU A 149 14.21 -0.82 14.30
C GLU A 149 13.53 0.29 13.47
N TRP A 150 12.23 0.16 13.20
CA TRP A 150 11.47 1.14 12.40
C TRP A 150 11.23 2.47 13.10
N PHE A 151 10.98 2.45 14.40
CA PHE A 151 10.67 3.65 15.18
C PHE A 151 11.88 4.25 15.91
N GLY A 152 13.05 3.60 15.81
CA GLY A 152 14.30 4.12 16.35
C GLY A 152 14.41 4.02 17.88
N GLU A 153 13.58 3.19 18.52
CA GLU A 153 13.68 2.89 19.94
C GLU A 153 14.66 1.74 20.16
N GLY A 154 15.96 2.08 20.14
CA GLY A 154 17.02 1.19 20.57
C GLY A 154 16.80 0.71 22.01
N GLU A 155 17.17 -0.55 22.25
CA GLU A 155 16.94 -1.34 23.47
C GLU A 155 16.98 -0.57 24.80
N ASP A 156 15.86 -0.57 25.53
CA ASP A 156 15.86 -0.50 27.00
C ASP A 156 15.57 -1.91 27.53
N ARG A 157 16.49 -2.85 27.23
CA ARG A 157 16.44 -4.29 27.59
C ARG A 157 16.19 -4.52 29.09
N ALA A 158 16.51 -3.55 29.94
CA ALA A 158 16.40 -3.65 31.39
C ALA A 158 14.97 -3.53 31.97
N ARG A 159 13.99 -2.98 31.22
CA ARG A 159 12.65 -2.68 31.78
C ARG A 159 11.54 -3.67 31.42
N LEU A 160 11.70 -4.47 30.36
CA LEU A 160 10.67 -5.43 29.94
C LEU A 160 10.71 -6.69 30.81
N GLU A 161 11.90 -7.13 31.23
CA GLU A 161 12.09 -8.32 32.07
C GLU A 161 11.52 -8.13 33.49
N THR A 162 11.50 -6.90 34.02
CA THR A 162 10.97 -6.63 35.38
C THR A 162 9.44 -6.65 35.47
N ARG A 163 8.72 -6.50 34.35
CA ARG A 163 7.24 -6.49 34.35
C ARG A 163 6.64 -7.86 34.05
N ILE A 164 7.30 -8.69 33.25
CA ILE A 164 6.84 -10.07 32.98
C ILE A 164 7.09 -10.98 34.19
N ALA A 165 8.11 -10.70 35.00
CA ALA A 165 8.38 -11.42 36.24
C ALA A 165 7.30 -11.25 37.34
N ASN A 166 6.39 -10.28 37.24
CA ASN A 166 5.36 -10.02 38.26
C ASN A 166 3.96 -10.55 37.92
N GLN A 167 3.79 -11.27 36.79
CA GLN A 167 2.53 -11.93 36.44
C GLN A 167 2.75 -13.27 35.72
N SER A 168 3.38 -14.24 36.40
CA SER A 168 3.04 -15.67 36.33
C SER A 168 4.16 -16.48 36.97
N GLY A 169 3.84 -17.29 37.98
CA GLY A 169 4.79 -18.19 38.60
C GLY A 169 5.08 -19.39 37.69
N ILE A 170 6.05 -19.27 36.79
CA ILE A 170 6.79 -20.40 36.22
C ILE A 170 8.26 -19.95 36.09
N ARG A 171 9.15 -20.64 36.81
CA ARG A 171 10.59 -20.41 36.83
C ARG A 171 11.22 -20.90 35.52
N GLU A 172 12.04 -20.07 34.88
CA GLU A 172 13.23 -20.52 34.16
C GLU A 172 14.42 -19.61 34.51
N ASN A 173 15.54 -20.24 34.83
CA ASN A 173 16.73 -19.64 35.44
C ASN A 173 17.57 -18.87 34.42
N CYS A 174 18.18 -17.74 34.81
CA CYS A 174 19.59 -17.46 34.55
C CYS A 174 20.11 -16.28 35.39
N ILE A 175 21.41 -16.34 35.69
CA ILE A 175 22.14 -15.63 36.77
C ILE A 175 22.82 -14.36 36.26
N ALA A 176 22.92 -13.37 37.15
CA ALA A 176 23.44 -12.02 36.99
C ALA A 176 24.95 -11.90 36.67
N ALA A 177 25.34 -10.73 36.13
CA ALA A 177 26.64 -10.10 36.41
C ALA A 177 26.60 -8.57 36.26
N GLY A 178 26.91 -7.87 37.36
CA GLY A 178 27.67 -6.60 37.34
C GLY A 178 26.92 -5.30 37.62
N ASP A 179 27.00 -4.84 38.87
CA ASP A 179 26.59 -3.50 39.32
C ASP A 179 27.44 -2.37 38.69
N PHE A 180 26.81 -1.24 38.34
CA PHE A 180 27.51 0.05 38.23
C PHE A 180 26.61 1.18 38.76
N GLU A 181 27.12 1.91 39.75
CA GLU A 181 26.41 2.97 40.47
C GLU A 181 26.10 4.20 39.59
N LEU A 182 24.85 4.68 39.64
CA LEU A 182 24.43 5.98 39.11
C LEU A 182 24.85 7.11 40.09
N LYS A 183 25.58 8.11 39.58
CA LYS A 183 25.70 9.42 40.25
C LYS A 183 24.51 10.31 39.90
N GLU A 184 23.86 10.82 40.93
CA GLU A 184 22.77 11.80 40.86
C GLU A 184 23.19 13.08 40.11
N TYR A 185 22.36 13.51 39.14
CA TYR A 185 22.35 14.87 38.61
C TYR A 185 21.09 15.58 39.09
N LYS A 186 21.29 16.75 39.71
CA LYS A 186 20.24 17.61 40.26
C LYS A 186 19.57 18.43 39.16
N GLU A 187 18.26 18.28 39.05
CA GLU A 187 17.35 19.20 38.36
C GLU A 187 17.40 20.59 39.00
N HIS A 188 17.35 21.64 38.18
CA HIS A 188 16.53 22.85 38.40
C HIS A 188 16.86 23.89 37.31
N LYS A 189 16.23 23.78 36.12
CA LYS A 189 15.99 24.91 35.20
C LYS A 189 14.96 24.68 34.06
N GLU A 190 14.32 23.52 33.93
CA GLU A 190 13.49 23.17 32.75
C GLU A 190 12.00 23.56 32.80
N TYR A 191 11.46 24.05 33.93
CA TYR A 191 10.00 24.19 34.07
C TYR A 191 9.35 25.35 33.29
N LYS A 192 10.11 26.36 32.83
CA LYS A 192 9.55 27.47 32.03
C LYS A 192 9.59 27.19 30.53
N GLU A 193 10.70 26.67 30.01
CA GLU A 193 10.84 26.34 28.58
C GLU A 193 9.88 25.21 28.16
N HIS A 194 9.64 24.21 29.01
CA HIS A 194 8.69 23.13 28.72
C HIS A 194 7.24 23.61 28.58
N LYS A 195 6.87 24.70 29.25
CA LYS A 195 5.50 25.23 29.24
C LYS A 195 5.25 26.10 28.00
N GLU A 196 6.20 26.97 27.67
CA GLU A 196 6.18 27.77 26.43
C GLU A 196 6.28 26.87 25.18
N TYR A 197 7.09 25.81 25.21
CA TYR A 197 7.18 24.84 24.10
C TYR A 197 5.90 24.01 23.92
N LYS A 198 5.23 23.61 25.01
CA LYS A 198 3.93 22.92 24.96
C LYS A 198 2.82 23.82 24.42
N GLU A 199 2.72 25.06 24.92
CA GLU A 199 1.72 26.02 24.44
C GLU A 199 1.95 26.40 22.97
N TYR A 200 3.21 26.49 22.52
CA TYR A 200 3.57 26.73 21.12
C TYR A 200 3.14 25.55 20.21
N LYS A 201 3.47 24.31 20.57
CA LYS A 201 3.03 23.13 19.80
C LYS A 201 1.51 22.97 19.78
N GLU A 202 0.82 23.17 20.90
CA GLU A 202 -0.65 23.13 20.94
C GLU A 202 -1.31 24.16 20.00
N GLN A 203 -0.65 25.28 19.72
CA GLN A 203 -1.11 26.26 18.73
C GLN A 203 -0.89 25.82 17.27
N GLU A 204 0.18 25.09 16.96
CA GLU A 204 0.46 24.55 15.61
C GLU A 204 -0.55 23.46 15.19
N TRP A 205 -0.97 22.61 16.12
CA TRP A 205 -1.95 21.52 15.87
C TRP A 205 -3.40 22.00 15.69
N LYS A 206 -3.72 23.29 15.91
CA LYS A 206 -5.11 23.82 15.85
C LYS A 206 -5.85 23.59 14.53
N ASN A 207 -5.14 23.22 13.46
CA ASN A 207 -5.72 23.03 12.13
C ASN A 207 -5.65 21.59 11.61
N ILE A 208 -5.10 20.64 12.37
CA ILE A 208 -4.97 19.24 11.97
C ILE A 208 -5.59 18.35 13.04
N GLU A 209 -6.62 17.61 12.67
CA GLU A 209 -7.24 16.59 13.51
C GLU A 209 -6.32 15.36 13.59
N VAL A 210 -6.09 14.83 14.79
CA VAL A 210 -5.34 13.58 14.96
C VAL A 210 -6.29 12.48 15.39
N ALA A 211 -6.16 11.33 14.74
CA ALA A 211 -6.94 10.14 14.98
C ALA A 211 -6.05 8.91 15.20
N VAL A 212 -6.59 7.89 15.86
CA VAL A 212 -5.95 6.57 16.02
C VAL A 212 -6.89 5.46 15.55
N GLU A 213 -6.35 4.43 14.91
CA GLU A 213 -7.11 3.25 14.52
C GLU A 213 -7.16 2.20 15.63
N LEU A 214 -8.38 1.81 16.00
CA LEU A 214 -8.70 0.58 16.71
C LEU A 214 -9.17 -0.40 15.63
N ASP A 215 -8.27 -1.29 15.20
CA ASP A 215 -8.48 -2.10 14.00
C ASP A 215 -8.51 -3.61 14.25
N CYS A 216 -8.43 -4.02 15.52
CA CYS A 216 -8.46 -5.41 15.92
C CYS A 216 -9.03 -5.62 17.34
N PRO A 217 -9.49 -6.85 17.66
CA PRO A 217 -10.13 -7.16 18.94
C PRO A 217 -9.35 -6.75 20.19
N GLU A 218 -8.02 -6.93 20.17
CA GLU A 218 -7.17 -6.56 21.31
C GLU A 218 -7.25 -5.06 21.61
N LEU A 219 -7.24 -4.20 20.57
CA LEU A 219 -7.33 -2.76 20.75
C LEU A 219 -8.70 -2.33 21.27
N TYR A 220 -9.78 -2.98 20.82
CA TYR A 220 -11.12 -2.74 21.37
C TYR A 220 -11.19 -3.05 22.86
N GLU A 221 -10.72 -4.23 23.27
CA GLU A 221 -10.71 -4.67 24.67
C GLU A 221 -9.85 -3.73 25.54
N ARG A 222 -8.66 -3.37 25.05
CA ARG A 222 -7.76 -2.45 25.75
C ARG A 222 -8.38 -1.08 25.90
N TYR A 223 -8.91 -0.50 24.84
CA TYR A 223 -9.59 0.80 24.88
C TYR A 223 -10.76 0.82 25.87
N LEU A 224 -11.57 -0.24 25.92
CA LEU A 224 -12.69 -0.33 26.86
C LEU A 224 -12.25 -0.48 28.32
N SER A 225 -11.08 -1.08 28.57
CA SER A 225 -10.58 -1.40 29.91
C SER A 225 -9.91 -0.23 30.65
N MET A 226 -9.57 0.86 29.96
CA MET A 226 -8.78 1.96 30.53
C MET A 226 -9.23 3.33 30.01
N LYS A 227 -8.80 4.41 30.66
CA LYS A 227 -9.05 5.77 30.17
C LYS A 227 -8.29 5.99 28.87
N PHE A 228 -8.82 6.79 27.96
CA PHE A 228 -8.22 6.98 26.64
C PHE A 228 -6.76 7.45 26.68
N ARG A 229 -6.40 8.36 27.60
CA ARG A 229 -5.00 8.81 27.77
C ARG A 229 -4.07 7.65 28.15
N ASP A 230 -4.48 6.81 29.10
CA ASP A 230 -3.71 5.64 29.51
C ASP A 230 -3.60 4.62 28.36
N PHE A 231 -4.67 4.49 27.56
CA PHE A 231 -4.67 3.67 26.34
C PHE A 231 -3.64 4.17 25.32
N MET A 232 -3.57 5.48 25.07
CA MET A 232 -2.59 6.04 24.13
C MET A 232 -1.15 5.84 24.61
N ASP A 233 -0.88 6.07 25.90
CA ASP A 233 0.44 5.81 26.49
C ASP A 233 0.85 4.34 26.34
N TRP A 234 -0.10 3.43 26.59
CA TRP A 234 0.10 2.00 26.37
C TRP A 234 0.34 1.69 24.88
N TYR A 235 -0.50 2.21 23.98
CA TYR A 235 -0.46 1.96 22.55
C TYR A 235 0.88 2.35 21.93
N TRP A 236 1.39 3.54 22.23
CA TRP A 236 2.70 3.97 21.74
C TRP A 236 3.83 3.09 22.30
N ASN A 237 3.77 2.75 23.59
CA ASN A 237 4.81 1.97 24.25
C ASN A 237 4.89 0.52 23.76
N VAL A 238 3.76 -0.18 23.59
CA VAL A 238 3.77 -1.57 23.09
C VAL A 238 4.22 -1.69 21.65
N ASN A 239 4.11 -0.60 20.87
CA ASN A 239 4.55 -0.53 19.49
C ASN A 239 6.01 -0.08 19.34
N GLY A 240 6.74 0.18 20.44
CA GLY A 240 8.11 0.70 20.39
C GLY A 240 8.18 2.08 19.76
N ALA A 241 7.14 2.90 19.94
CA ALA A 241 6.99 4.24 19.35
C ALA A 241 6.61 5.29 20.42
N LYS A 242 7.03 5.07 21.67
CA LYS A 242 6.84 5.97 22.80
C LYS A 242 7.39 7.39 22.56
N GLU A 243 8.60 7.53 22.03
CA GLU A 243 9.21 8.83 21.77
C GLU A 243 8.50 9.58 20.64
N LEU A 244 7.99 8.85 19.64
CA LEU A 244 7.11 9.42 18.62
C LEU A 244 5.80 9.88 19.24
N GLY A 245 5.18 9.05 20.09
CA GLY A 245 3.94 9.36 20.79
C GLY A 245 4.01 10.62 21.67
N LYS A 246 5.15 10.89 22.31
CA LYS A 246 5.37 12.13 23.08
C LYS A 246 5.36 13.41 22.23
N ARG A 247 5.64 13.30 20.92
CA ARG A 247 5.69 14.44 19.99
C ARG A 247 4.34 14.71 19.34
N MET A 248 3.44 13.73 19.37
CA MET A 248 2.10 13.81 18.82
C MET A 248 1.10 14.34 19.87
N PRO A 249 0.08 15.11 19.47
CA PRO A 249 -1.03 15.42 20.35
C PRO A 249 -1.81 14.15 20.64
N VAL A 250 -2.55 14.17 21.76
CA VAL A 250 -3.51 13.11 22.05
C VAL A 250 -4.61 13.16 20.98
N PRO A 251 -4.97 12.03 20.33
CA PRO A 251 -5.99 12.04 19.30
C PRO A 251 -7.35 12.49 19.84
N ASP A 252 -8.12 13.22 19.02
CA ASP A 252 -9.50 13.63 19.36
C ASP A 252 -10.54 12.75 18.64
N ARG A 253 -10.08 11.77 17.86
CA ARG A 253 -10.89 10.84 17.08
C ARG A 253 -10.35 9.42 17.14
N ILE A 254 -11.25 8.44 17.14
CA ILE A 254 -10.93 7.03 16.93
C ILE A 254 -11.57 6.49 15.65
N TYR A 255 -10.82 5.66 14.94
CA TYR A 255 -11.35 4.82 13.86
C TYR A 255 -11.62 3.44 14.45
N VAL A 256 -12.80 2.89 14.22
CA VAL A 256 -13.23 1.63 14.84
C VAL A 256 -13.62 0.65 13.74
N GLY A 257 -12.91 -0.47 13.66
CA GLY A 257 -13.07 -1.45 12.60
C GLY A 257 -11.82 -1.56 11.73
N ASN A 258 -11.86 -2.42 10.71
CA ASN A 258 -10.69 -2.73 9.90
C ASN A 258 -11.03 -2.55 8.41
N ALA A 259 -10.21 -1.77 7.70
CA ALA A 259 -10.42 -1.52 6.26
C ALA A 259 -10.22 -2.78 5.40
N PHE A 260 -9.44 -3.75 5.88
CA PHE A 260 -8.97 -4.87 5.08
C PHE A 260 -9.66 -6.18 5.41
N CYS A 261 -9.98 -6.46 6.68
CA CYS A 261 -10.49 -7.76 7.12
C CYS A 261 -11.80 -7.63 7.91
N HIS A 262 -12.91 -8.07 7.33
CA HIS A 262 -14.23 -8.10 7.98
C HIS A 262 -14.25 -8.90 9.30
N LEU A 263 -13.38 -9.91 9.46
CA LEU A 263 -13.32 -10.75 10.66
C LEU A 263 -12.64 -10.05 11.86
N LEU A 264 -12.11 -8.84 11.66
CA LEU A 264 -11.56 -7.99 12.72
C LEU A 264 -12.51 -6.86 13.11
N PHE A 265 -13.66 -6.75 12.44
CA PHE A 265 -14.71 -5.82 12.81
C PHE A 265 -15.26 -6.21 14.18
N PRO A 266 -15.51 -5.25 15.10
CA PRO A 266 -15.99 -5.56 16.44
C PRO A 266 -17.35 -6.26 16.39
N GLU A 267 -17.61 -7.11 17.38
CA GLU A 267 -18.97 -7.59 17.59
C GLU A 267 -19.90 -6.41 17.88
N LYS A 268 -21.18 -6.53 17.48
CA LYS A 268 -22.15 -5.45 17.59
C LYS A 268 -22.20 -4.82 18.99
N ARG A 269 -22.29 -5.65 20.04
CA ARG A 269 -22.32 -5.17 21.43
C ARG A 269 -21.06 -4.36 21.77
N GLN A 270 -19.89 -4.88 21.40
CA GLN A 270 -18.61 -4.24 21.65
C GLN A 270 -18.51 -2.90 20.91
N LEU A 271 -18.99 -2.81 19.66
CA LEU A 271 -19.05 -1.55 18.92
C LEU A 271 -19.85 -0.48 19.68
N PHE A 272 -21.07 -0.79 20.15
CA PHE A 272 -21.88 0.19 20.88
C PHE A 272 -21.30 0.56 22.26
N GLU A 273 -20.58 -0.35 22.91
CA GLU A 273 -19.82 -0.04 24.13
C GLU A 273 -18.67 0.95 23.83
N ILE A 274 -17.96 0.77 22.71
CA ILE A 274 -16.93 1.71 22.24
C ILE A 274 -17.53 3.07 21.93
N LEU A 275 -18.65 3.13 21.19
CA LEU A 275 -19.33 4.40 20.86
C LEU A 275 -19.75 5.17 22.12
N LYS A 276 -20.33 4.48 23.10
CA LYS A 276 -20.72 5.09 24.38
C LYS A 276 -19.51 5.61 25.16
N LYS A 277 -18.40 4.88 25.16
CA LYS A 277 -17.17 5.30 25.84
C LYS A 277 -16.56 6.51 25.13
N ALA A 278 -16.48 6.49 23.80
CA ALA A 278 -15.98 7.59 22.98
C ALA A 278 -16.77 8.88 23.23
N GLU A 279 -18.12 8.79 23.25
CA GLU A 279 -19.01 9.88 23.64
C GLU A 279 -18.65 10.44 25.03
N SER A 280 -18.47 9.57 26.03
CA SER A 280 -18.12 10.00 27.40
C SER A 280 -16.72 10.63 27.52
N GLU A 281 -15.82 10.31 26.59
CA GLU A 281 -14.45 10.83 26.54
C GLU A 281 -14.31 12.00 25.56
N GLY A 282 -15.41 12.43 24.92
CA GLY A 282 -15.41 13.53 23.96
C GLY A 282 -14.71 13.22 22.64
N LEU A 283 -14.58 11.95 22.28
CA LEU A 283 -13.92 11.50 21.05
C LEU A 283 -14.92 11.41 19.90
N ALA A 284 -14.54 11.96 18.75
CA ALA A 284 -15.26 11.70 17.51
C ALA A 284 -14.98 10.26 17.03
N VAL A 285 -15.92 9.67 16.28
CA VAL A 285 -15.78 8.29 15.80
C VAL A 285 -15.96 8.22 14.29
N THR A 286 -15.07 7.45 13.67
CA THR A 286 -15.22 6.96 12.30
C THR A 286 -15.34 5.44 12.36
N VAL A 287 -16.42 4.87 11.83
CA VAL A 287 -16.60 3.41 11.75
C VAL A 287 -16.06 2.91 10.42
N THR A 288 -15.09 2.01 10.46
CA THR A 288 -14.38 1.50 9.29
C THR A 288 -14.89 0.12 8.92
N PHE A 289 -15.57 0.03 7.79
CA PHE A 289 -16.00 -1.23 7.21
C PHE A 289 -15.00 -1.68 6.16
N SER A 290 -14.72 -2.98 6.10
CA SER A 290 -13.94 -3.57 4.99
C SER A 290 -14.80 -3.71 3.73
N TYR A 291 -14.30 -4.48 2.76
CA TYR A 291 -15.15 -4.95 1.66
C TYR A 291 -16.31 -5.81 2.15
N LEU A 292 -17.45 -5.74 1.45
CA LEU A 292 -18.62 -6.55 1.72
C LEU A 292 -18.59 -7.84 0.90
N ARG A 293 -19.16 -8.90 1.48
CA ARG A 293 -19.51 -10.15 0.79
C ARG A 293 -21.03 -10.27 0.76
N GLU A 294 -21.57 -11.03 -0.18
CA GLU A 294 -23.02 -11.23 -0.34
C GLU A 294 -23.73 -11.58 0.98
N PHE A 295 -23.16 -12.52 1.75
CA PHE A 295 -23.74 -12.95 3.02
C PHE A 295 -23.71 -11.86 4.12
N MET A 296 -22.90 -10.80 3.94
CA MET A 296 -22.77 -9.69 4.88
C MET A 296 -23.78 -8.58 4.64
N LEU A 297 -24.41 -8.50 3.45
CA LEU A 297 -25.29 -7.39 3.08
C LEU A 297 -26.39 -7.15 4.12
N LYS A 298 -27.23 -8.16 4.40
CA LYS A 298 -28.32 -8.05 5.38
C LYS A 298 -27.84 -7.77 6.81
N PRO A 299 -26.80 -8.46 7.34
CA PRO A 299 -26.22 -8.10 8.64
C PRO A 299 -25.73 -6.65 8.72
N VAL A 300 -25.08 -6.14 7.67
CA VAL A 300 -24.56 -4.77 7.63
C VAL A 300 -25.69 -3.75 7.51
N GLU A 301 -26.70 -3.99 6.67
CA GLU A 301 -27.92 -3.15 6.61
C GLU A 301 -28.53 -2.97 7.99
N LYS A 302 -28.77 -4.08 8.69
CA LYS A 302 -29.33 -4.03 10.05
C LYS A 302 -28.43 -3.26 11.02
N LEU A 303 -27.11 -3.43 10.91
CA LEU A 303 -26.17 -2.69 11.75
C LEU A 303 -26.22 -1.18 11.45
N LEU A 304 -26.34 -0.79 10.18
CA LEU A 304 -26.49 0.61 9.79
C LEU A 304 -27.80 1.21 10.33
N ASP A 305 -28.91 0.47 10.31
CA ASP A 305 -30.18 0.90 10.94
C ASP A 305 -29.98 1.20 12.43
N GLU A 306 -29.32 0.29 13.16
CA GLU A 306 -29.07 0.45 14.60
C GLU A 306 -28.09 1.61 14.90
N LEU A 307 -27.08 1.83 14.04
CA LEU A 307 -26.17 2.97 14.15
C LEU A 307 -26.87 4.30 13.90
N GLU A 308 -27.74 4.34 12.89
CA GLU A 308 -28.56 5.50 12.57
C GLU A 308 -29.50 5.86 13.73
N GLU A 309 -30.21 4.88 14.29
CA GLU A 309 -31.05 5.08 15.47
C GLU A 309 -30.22 5.57 16.68
N TRP A 310 -29.04 4.99 16.90
CA TRP A 310 -28.14 5.42 17.97
C TRP A 310 -27.72 6.89 17.82
N CYS A 311 -27.44 7.33 16.60
CA CYS A 311 -27.05 8.72 16.29
C CYS A 311 -28.23 9.68 16.46
N ARG A 312 -29.41 9.33 15.92
CA ARG A 312 -30.63 10.15 16.04
C ARG A 312 -31.02 10.38 17.50
N ASN A 313 -30.95 9.34 18.33
CA ASN A 313 -31.26 9.42 19.78
C ASN A 313 -30.29 10.30 20.58
N ARG A 314 -29.14 10.65 20.02
CA ARG A 314 -28.09 11.46 20.65
C ARG A 314 -27.87 12.80 19.96
N GLU A 315 -28.63 13.08 18.90
CA GLU A 315 -28.44 14.26 18.05
C GLU A 315 -26.99 14.41 17.54
N THR A 316 -26.35 13.27 17.22
CA THR A 316 -24.96 13.20 16.76
C THR A 316 -24.88 12.58 15.36
N PHE A 317 -23.65 12.48 14.82
CA PHE A 317 -23.38 11.80 13.56
C PHE A 317 -22.12 10.94 13.68
N LEU A 318 -22.01 9.94 12.80
CA LEU A 318 -20.83 9.09 12.64
C LEU A 318 -20.28 9.22 11.23
N GLU A 319 -18.96 9.26 11.11
CA GLU A 319 -18.33 9.05 9.81
C GLU A 319 -18.24 7.55 9.50
N ILE A 320 -18.52 7.15 8.26
CA ILE A 320 -18.43 5.75 7.81
C ILE A 320 -17.36 5.66 6.73
N ALA A 321 -16.21 5.07 7.06
CA ALA A 321 -15.16 4.82 6.08
C ALA A 321 -15.53 3.58 5.26
N ALA A 322 -15.96 3.84 4.02
CA ALA A 322 -16.43 2.81 3.11
C ALA A 322 -15.34 2.32 2.18
N ASN A 323 -15.07 1.01 2.22
CA ASN A 323 -14.01 0.37 1.43
C ASN A 323 -14.56 -0.50 0.28
N ASP A 324 -15.86 -0.43 0.03
CA ASP A 324 -16.54 -1.14 -1.05
C ASP A 324 -17.76 -0.35 -1.56
N TRP A 325 -18.05 -0.50 -2.86
CA TRP A 325 -19.17 0.19 -3.51
C TRP A 325 -20.54 -0.29 -3.02
N GLY A 326 -20.66 -1.56 -2.62
CA GLY A 326 -21.89 -2.10 -2.04
C GLY A 326 -22.27 -1.37 -0.76
N LEU A 327 -21.30 -1.06 0.12
CA LEU A 327 -21.58 -0.27 1.31
C LEU A 327 -22.00 1.16 0.98
N LEU A 328 -21.34 1.79 0.00
CA LEU A 328 -21.73 3.13 -0.45
C LEU A 328 -23.15 3.14 -1.03
N GLU A 329 -23.55 2.09 -1.71
CA GLU A 329 -24.92 1.91 -2.21
C GLU A 329 -25.92 1.79 -1.06
N LEU A 330 -25.64 0.94 -0.06
CA LEU A 330 -26.48 0.83 1.14
C LEU A 330 -26.64 2.17 1.88
N LEU A 331 -25.57 2.96 1.96
CA LEU A 331 -25.61 4.30 2.56
C LEU A 331 -26.38 5.30 1.69
N ARG A 332 -26.31 5.16 0.36
CA ARG A 332 -27.02 6.01 -0.59
C ARG A 332 -28.53 5.78 -0.53
N GLU A 333 -28.98 4.54 -0.48
CA GLU A 333 -30.41 4.19 -0.42
C GLU A 333 -31.09 4.72 0.85
N ARG A 334 -30.31 4.90 1.92
CA ARG A 334 -30.76 5.49 3.21
C ARG A 334 -30.91 7.00 3.16
N LYS A 335 -30.37 7.66 2.13
CA LYS A 335 -30.58 9.09 1.95
C LYS A 335 -32.01 9.32 1.50
N GLU A 336 -32.91 9.54 2.46
CA GLU A 336 -34.13 10.24 2.14
C GLU A 336 -33.72 11.65 1.68
N TRP A 337 -33.86 11.95 0.39
CA TRP A 337 -33.46 13.21 -0.27
C TRP A 337 -34.23 14.45 0.23
N LYS A 338 -34.86 14.38 1.40
CA LYS A 338 -35.71 15.40 1.99
C LYS A 338 -35.31 15.64 3.45
N GLU A 339 -34.51 16.68 3.63
CA GLU A 339 -34.49 17.57 4.79
C GLU A 339 -34.02 17.05 6.17
N GLU A 340 -33.75 15.75 6.37
CA GLU A 340 -33.13 15.27 7.62
C GLU A 340 -31.58 15.36 7.59
N LYS A 341 -30.99 15.82 8.69
CA LYS A 341 -29.52 15.86 8.88
C LYS A 341 -28.94 14.46 8.69
N GLU A 342 -28.04 14.28 7.72
CA GLU A 342 -27.32 13.02 7.53
C GLU A 342 -26.56 12.65 8.81
N VAL A 343 -26.98 11.56 9.47
CA VAL A 343 -26.33 11.07 10.70
C VAL A 343 -25.24 10.05 10.42
N LEU A 344 -25.24 9.41 9.25
CA LEU A 344 -24.15 8.55 8.77
C LEU A 344 -23.48 9.22 7.57
N VAL A 345 -22.27 9.73 7.78
CA VAL A 345 -21.54 10.53 6.79
C VAL A 345 -20.48 9.67 6.10
N PRO A 346 -20.64 9.32 4.81
CA PRO A 346 -19.68 8.47 4.12
C PRO A 346 -18.35 9.18 3.84
N CYS A 347 -17.26 8.45 4.07
CA CYS A 347 -15.91 8.79 3.66
C CYS A 347 -15.42 7.77 2.62
N MET A 348 -14.66 8.22 1.63
CA MET A 348 -14.03 7.32 0.66
C MET A 348 -12.86 6.61 1.36
N GLY A 349 -13.03 5.33 1.70
CA GLY A 349 -12.02 4.53 2.38
C GLY A 349 -10.79 4.23 1.51
N THR A 350 -9.72 3.77 2.17
CA THR A 350 -8.41 3.54 1.56
C THR A 350 -8.43 2.49 0.44
N LEU A 351 -9.28 1.46 0.53
CA LEU A 351 -9.41 0.44 -0.53
C LEU A 351 -10.06 0.97 -1.81
N LEU A 352 -10.98 1.92 -1.69
CA LEU A 352 -11.59 2.55 -2.86
C LEU A 352 -10.65 3.63 -3.45
N ASN A 353 -9.80 4.24 -2.64
CA ASN A 353 -8.75 5.16 -3.07
C ASN A 353 -7.54 4.43 -3.69
N LYS A 354 -7.75 3.86 -4.87
CA LYS A 354 -6.76 3.01 -5.54
C LYS A 354 -5.50 3.79 -5.92
N ARG A 355 -4.35 3.25 -5.53
CA ARG A 355 -3.02 3.73 -5.93
C ARG A 355 -2.07 2.56 -6.15
N LYS A 356 -1.06 2.77 -6.99
CA LYS A 356 0.04 1.83 -7.12
C LYS A 356 1.02 2.04 -5.96
N LYS A 357 1.24 1.00 -5.16
CA LYS A 357 2.03 1.05 -3.94
C LYS A 357 2.86 -0.23 -3.83
N ASP A 358 4.18 -0.12 -3.93
CA ASP A 358 5.11 -1.23 -3.63
C ASP A 358 6.48 -0.60 -3.30
N PRO A 359 7.12 -0.94 -2.17
CA PRO A 359 8.43 -0.39 -1.81
C PRO A 359 9.52 -0.73 -2.85
N ARG A 360 9.27 -1.71 -3.72
CA ARG A 360 10.15 -2.10 -4.82
C ARG A 360 9.89 -1.32 -6.11
N MET A 361 8.97 -0.34 -6.13
CA MET A 361 8.66 0.43 -7.34
C MET A 361 9.88 1.11 -7.95
N GLY A 362 10.80 1.63 -7.12
CA GLY A 362 12.04 2.24 -7.62
C GLY A 362 12.89 1.27 -8.45
N TYR A 363 12.89 -0.02 -8.08
CA TYR A 363 13.55 -1.08 -8.86
C TYR A 363 12.71 -1.52 -10.06
N LYS A 364 11.39 -1.61 -9.92
CA LYS A 364 10.51 -2.19 -10.95
C LYS A 364 10.15 -1.24 -12.09
N GLN A 365 10.04 0.06 -11.82
CA GLN A 365 9.40 1.02 -12.75
C GLN A 365 10.15 2.34 -12.93
N GLY A 366 11.25 2.57 -12.20
CA GLY A 366 12.02 3.80 -12.31
C GLY A 366 11.29 5.02 -11.71
N GLU A 367 11.02 6.04 -12.52
CA GLU A 367 10.50 7.33 -12.03
C GLU A 367 9.05 7.24 -11.57
N THR A 368 8.80 7.63 -10.32
CA THR A 368 7.49 7.54 -9.67
C THR A 368 6.62 8.80 -9.82
N GLY A 369 7.08 9.79 -10.59
CA GLY A 369 6.39 11.07 -10.79
C GLY A 369 4.96 10.92 -11.32
N TYR A 370 4.74 9.94 -12.19
CA TYR A 370 3.42 9.62 -12.76
C TYR A 370 2.39 9.13 -11.73
N PHE A 371 2.83 8.70 -10.54
CA PHE A 371 1.94 8.21 -9.49
C PHE A 371 1.54 9.29 -8.49
N ARG A 372 1.98 10.54 -8.65
CA ARG A 372 1.68 11.65 -7.73
C ARG A 372 0.18 11.91 -7.61
N GLU A 373 -0.53 11.81 -8.72
CA GLU A 373 -1.98 12.00 -8.82
C GLU A 373 -2.71 10.66 -9.03
N ASN A 374 -4.01 10.63 -8.73
CA ASN A 374 -4.92 9.55 -9.10
C ASN A 374 -6.30 10.12 -9.47
N SER A 375 -7.31 9.26 -9.61
CA SER A 375 -8.67 9.68 -10.01
C SER A 375 -9.28 10.75 -9.10
N LEU A 376 -8.92 10.82 -7.82
CA LEU A 376 -9.42 11.87 -6.91
C LEU A 376 -8.86 13.26 -7.25
N ASN A 377 -7.77 13.36 -8.01
CA ASN A 377 -7.29 14.65 -8.53
C ASN A 377 -8.21 15.22 -9.61
N ALA A 378 -9.00 14.38 -10.29
CA ALA A 378 -9.98 14.83 -11.27
C ALA A 378 -11.24 15.40 -10.57
N GLU A 379 -11.56 16.67 -10.86
CA GLU A 379 -12.69 17.38 -10.23
C GLU A 379 -14.05 16.73 -10.52
N PHE A 380 -14.27 16.26 -11.74
CA PHE A 380 -15.53 15.61 -12.12
C PHE A 380 -15.78 14.35 -11.27
N TYR A 381 -14.71 13.62 -10.90
CA TYR A 381 -14.84 12.41 -10.09
C TYR A 381 -15.20 12.77 -8.64
N ARG A 382 -14.58 13.80 -8.07
CA ARG A 382 -14.97 14.31 -6.74
C ARG A 382 -16.40 14.84 -6.71
N THR A 383 -16.81 15.54 -7.76
CA THR A 383 -18.19 16.01 -7.94
C THR A 383 -19.17 14.85 -7.96
N TYR A 384 -18.89 13.80 -8.74
CA TYR A 384 -19.69 12.58 -8.76
C TYR A 384 -19.80 11.91 -7.38
N LEU A 385 -18.69 11.76 -6.65
CA LEU A 385 -18.68 11.14 -5.32
C LEU A 385 -19.51 11.95 -4.31
N ARG A 386 -19.41 13.27 -4.35
CA ARG A 386 -20.19 14.18 -3.51
C ARG A 386 -21.67 14.13 -3.85
N ASP A 387 -22.03 14.26 -5.12
CA ASP A 387 -23.43 14.43 -5.52
C ASP A 387 -24.20 13.10 -5.49
N THR A 388 -23.52 11.98 -5.72
CA THR A 388 -24.13 10.64 -5.72
C THR A 388 -24.14 9.99 -4.34
N PHE A 389 -23.04 10.11 -3.58
CA PHE A 389 -22.86 9.40 -2.32
C PHE A 389 -22.74 10.34 -1.11
N GLY A 390 -22.63 11.66 -1.30
CA GLY A 390 -22.36 12.63 -0.23
C GLY A 390 -20.97 12.53 0.39
N ILE A 391 -20.02 11.91 -0.31
CA ILE A 391 -18.64 11.80 0.17
C ILE A 391 -18.00 13.19 0.17
N ARG A 392 -17.44 13.58 1.32
CA ARG A 392 -16.72 14.88 1.48
C ARG A 392 -15.29 14.73 1.96
N ARG A 393 -14.90 13.53 2.40
CA ARG A 393 -13.58 13.21 2.94
C ARG A 393 -13.00 12.00 2.22
N TYR A 394 -11.72 12.10 1.92
CA TYR A 394 -10.96 11.06 1.22
C TYR A 394 -9.85 10.52 2.12
N GLU A 395 -9.84 9.21 2.33
CA GLU A 395 -8.82 8.53 3.12
C GLU A 395 -7.64 8.12 2.21
N TRP A 396 -6.45 8.57 2.57
CA TRP A 396 -5.19 8.32 1.88
C TRP A 396 -4.27 7.50 2.77
N GLU A 397 -3.37 6.74 2.18
CA GLU A 397 -2.26 6.15 2.93
C GLU A 397 -0.98 6.91 2.58
N SER A 398 -0.04 7.01 3.52
CA SER A 398 1.33 7.39 3.20
C SER A 398 1.91 6.43 2.16
N CYS A 399 2.95 6.82 1.43
CA CYS A 399 3.67 5.87 0.58
C CYS A 399 5.00 6.46 0.13
N GLY A 400 5.93 5.59 -0.26
CA GLY A 400 7.32 5.94 -0.59
C GLY A 400 7.54 6.84 -1.83
N TYR A 401 6.54 7.61 -2.26
CA TYR A 401 6.66 8.66 -3.25
C TYR A 401 5.76 9.85 -2.90
N ARG A 402 6.12 11.03 -3.40
CA ARG A 402 5.35 12.27 -3.16
C ARG A 402 3.92 12.12 -3.72
N GLN A 403 2.93 12.48 -2.93
CA GLN A 403 1.52 12.50 -3.33
C GLN A 403 1.06 13.95 -3.52
N GLN A 404 0.16 14.18 -4.48
CA GLN A 404 -0.54 15.45 -4.66
C GLN A 404 -2.00 15.26 -4.31
N PHE A 405 -2.44 15.96 -3.27
CA PHE A 405 -3.79 15.82 -2.74
C PHE A 405 -4.74 16.83 -3.41
N PRO A 406 -5.98 16.43 -3.71
CA PRO A 406 -6.97 17.32 -4.28
C PRO A 406 -7.50 18.32 -3.25
N GLU A 407 -8.30 19.27 -3.72
CA GLU A 407 -9.12 20.10 -2.84
C GLU A 407 -10.22 19.27 -2.16
N GLY A 408 -10.55 19.64 -0.93
CA GLY A 408 -11.51 18.94 -0.08
C GLY A 408 -10.90 18.57 1.27
N LYS A 409 -11.57 17.69 2.01
CA LYS A 409 -11.05 17.14 3.26
C LYS A 409 -10.27 15.85 2.97
N ASN A 410 -9.05 15.75 3.48
CA ASN A 410 -8.18 14.61 3.27
C ASN A 410 -7.62 14.13 4.60
N SER A 411 -7.75 12.83 4.82
CA SER A 411 -7.12 12.12 5.93
C SER A 411 -5.94 11.32 5.40
N ILE A 412 -4.79 11.32 6.09
CA ILE A 412 -3.67 10.46 5.76
C ILE A 412 -3.39 9.45 6.87
N HIS A 413 -3.40 8.17 6.50
CA HIS A 413 -3.06 7.03 7.33
C HIS A 413 -1.55 6.85 7.33
N VAL A 414 -0.97 6.81 8.53
CA VAL A 414 0.48 6.76 8.76
C VAL A 414 0.84 5.77 9.88
N PRO A 415 2.06 5.22 9.87
CA PRO A 415 3.09 5.35 8.84
C PRO A 415 3.05 4.21 7.81
N PHE A 416 2.13 3.27 7.96
CA PHE A 416 2.03 2.10 7.10
C PHE A 416 1.08 2.32 5.94
N TYR A 417 1.39 1.64 4.83
CA TYR A 417 0.52 1.59 3.68
C TYR A 417 0.40 0.18 3.13
N GLN A 418 -0.80 -0.16 2.71
CA GLN A 418 -1.11 -1.44 2.11
C GLN A 418 -0.50 -1.51 0.70
N THR A 419 0.22 -2.59 0.42
CA THR A 419 0.81 -2.90 -0.89
C THR A 419 0.01 -3.96 -1.63
N ASN A 420 -0.58 -4.90 -0.88
CA ASN A 420 -1.43 -5.95 -1.40
C ASN A 420 -2.44 -6.38 -0.32
N THR A 421 -3.66 -6.71 -0.73
CA THR A 421 -4.71 -7.25 0.13
C THR A 421 -5.43 -8.34 -0.64
N SER A 422 -5.79 -9.42 0.05
CA SER A 422 -6.57 -10.51 -0.52
C SER A 422 -7.90 -10.61 0.23
N GLN A 423 -8.96 -10.99 -0.48
CA GLN A 423 -10.21 -11.34 0.20
C GLN A 423 -10.07 -12.60 1.08
N TYR A 424 -8.97 -13.35 0.92
CA TYR A 424 -8.64 -14.52 1.71
C TYR A 424 -7.39 -14.28 2.55
N CYS A 425 -7.43 -14.74 3.80
CA CYS A 425 -6.33 -14.52 4.74
C CYS A 425 -5.15 -15.43 4.41
N THR A 426 -4.05 -14.85 3.92
CA THR A 426 -2.84 -15.60 3.58
C THR A 426 -2.16 -16.20 4.82
N LEU A 427 -2.35 -15.57 5.98
CA LEU A 427 -1.83 -16.09 7.25
C LEU A 427 -2.63 -17.31 7.72
N TYR A 428 -3.95 -17.30 7.53
CA TYR A 428 -4.80 -18.47 7.76
C TYR A 428 -4.38 -19.64 6.88
N ALA A 429 -4.21 -19.39 5.57
CA ALA A 429 -3.75 -20.40 4.62
C ALA A 429 -2.41 -21.03 5.04
N ALA A 430 -1.42 -20.21 5.39
CA ALA A 430 -0.12 -20.73 5.83
C ALA A 430 -0.23 -21.53 7.15
N CYS A 431 -1.01 -21.06 8.13
CA CYS A 431 -1.13 -21.73 9.42
C CYS A 431 -1.96 -23.03 9.35
N LYS A 432 -3.03 -23.06 8.56
CA LYS A 432 -3.93 -24.21 8.44
C LYS A 432 -3.48 -25.21 7.37
N ASN A 433 -3.12 -24.70 6.19
CA ASN A 433 -2.86 -25.51 5.00
C ASN A 433 -1.36 -25.70 4.73
N GLY A 434 -0.48 -25.14 5.57
CA GLY A 434 0.98 -25.21 5.44
C GLY A 434 1.55 -24.33 4.31
N GLU A 435 0.70 -23.75 3.47
CA GLU A 435 1.10 -22.99 2.29
C GLU A 435 0.29 -21.71 2.15
N ARG A 436 1.00 -20.59 1.97
CA ARG A 436 0.40 -19.26 1.79
C ARG A 436 -0.55 -19.17 0.57
N GLY A 437 -0.26 -19.95 -0.47
CA GLY A 437 -1.03 -19.95 -1.73
C GLY A 437 -2.35 -20.73 -1.66
N LYS A 438 -2.49 -21.68 -0.73
CA LYS A 438 -3.68 -22.53 -0.57
C LYS A 438 -4.74 -21.80 0.26
N GLN A 439 -5.30 -20.75 -0.32
CA GLN A 439 -6.24 -19.85 0.35
C GLN A 439 -7.68 -20.36 0.28
N GLU A 440 -8.40 -20.24 1.39
CA GLU A 440 -9.83 -20.50 1.50
C GLU A 440 -10.46 -19.54 2.51
N LEU A 441 -11.79 -19.40 2.47
CA LEU A 441 -12.50 -18.58 3.43
C LEU A 441 -12.66 -19.36 4.74
N PRO A 442 -12.17 -18.86 5.88
CA PRO A 442 -12.42 -19.51 7.15
C PRO A 442 -13.91 -19.49 7.52
N GLU A 443 -14.45 -20.63 7.96
CA GLU A 443 -15.76 -20.70 8.60
C GLU A 443 -15.76 -19.99 9.97
N SER A 444 -14.65 -20.11 10.70
CA SER A 444 -14.39 -19.40 11.94
C SER A 444 -12.94 -18.92 11.97
N CYS A 445 -12.74 -17.66 12.37
CA CYS A 445 -11.42 -17.03 12.40
C CYS A 445 -10.66 -17.42 13.68
N PRO A 446 -9.54 -18.16 13.60
CA PRO A 446 -8.75 -18.52 14.78
C PRO A 446 -7.90 -17.36 15.31
N GLY A 447 -7.91 -16.19 14.65
CA GLY A 447 -7.20 -15.00 15.14
C GLY A 447 -5.67 -15.10 15.09
N TYR A 448 -5.08 -15.91 14.20
CA TYR A 448 -3.61 -16.08 14.12
C TYR A 448 -2.82 -14.76 14.02
N CYS A 449 -3.41 -13.71 13.43
CA CYS A 449 -2.81 -12.38 13.31
C CYS A 449 -2.63 -11.62 14.63
N ARG A 450 -3.11 -12.17 15.75
CA ARG A 450 -2.79 -11.69 17.11
C ARG A 450 -1.35 -11.99 17.48
N GLU A 451 -0.84 -13.15 17.07
CA GLU A 451 0.47 -13.66 17.50
C GLU A 451 1.47 -13.81 16.34
N LYS A 452 0.96 -13.93 15.11
CA LYS A 452 1.76 -14.27 13.93
C LYS A 452 1.69 -13.18 12.87
N VAL A 453 2.82 -12.95 12.23
CA VAL A 453 2.98 -12.10 11.05
C VAL A 453 3.93 -12.77 10.06
N PHE A 454 3.89 -12.34 8.80
CA PHE A 454 4.96 -12.63 7.86
C PHE A 454 6.01 -11.53 7.94
N LEU A 455 7.21 -11.90 8.36
CA LEU A 455 8.37 -11.02 8.26
C LEU A 455 8.87 -11.01 6.82
N TYR A 456 9.32 -9.85 6.37
CA TYR A 456 9.97 -9.66 5.09
C TYR A 456 11.40 -9.18 5.32
N PRO A 457 12.27 -9.28 4.30
CA PRO A 457 13.61 -8.74 4.40
C PRO A 457 13.64 -7.28 4.87
N LYS A 458 14.59 -6.95 5.74
CA LYS A 458 14.68 -5.65 6.44
C LYS A 458 14.65 -4.46 5.49
N HIS A 459 15.35 -4.54 4.35
CA HIS A 459 15.41 -3.42 3.38
C HIS A 459 14.08 -3.14 2.68
N LEU A 460 13.15 -4.11 2.64
CA LEU A 460 11.81 -3.89 2.08
C LEU A 460 10.91 -3.10 3.02
N LYS A 461 11.18 -3.16 4.34
CA LYS A 461 10.39 -2.50 5.39
C LYS A 461 8.91 -2.90 5.29
N MET A 462 8.69 -4.19 5.11
CA MET A 462 7.36 -4.77 4.96
C MET A 462 7.03 -5.75 6.08
N VAL A 463 5.73 -5.91 6.32
CA VAL A 463 5.17 -6.98 7.14
C VAL A 463 3.88 -7.48 6.51
N GLY A 464 3.65 -8.78 6.55
CA GLY A 464 2.33 -9.35 6.24
C GLY A 464 1.55 -9.56 7.53
N ARG A 465 0.42 -8.88 7.68
CA ARG A 465 -0.48 -9.04 8.82
C ARG A 465 -1.93 -9.02 8.33
N TYR A 466 -2.80 -9.73 9.05
CA TYR A 466 -4.19 -9.94 8.62
C TYR A 466 -4.23 -10.65 7.26
N ASN A 467 -5.06 -10.17 6.35
CA ASN A 467 -5.15 -10.58 4.95
C ASN A 467 -4.33 -9.67 4.00
N SER A 468 -3.43 -8.85 4.54
CA SER A 468 -2.76 -7.77 3.80
C SER A 468 -1.25 -7.74 4.01
N LEU A 469 -0.56 -7.04 3.10
CA LEU A 469 0.85 -6.69 3.19
C LEU A 469 0.98 -5.20 3.37
N PHE A 470 1.71 -4.80 4.39
CA PHE A 470 1.98 -3.41 4.72
C PHE A 470 3.44 -3.10 4.52
N ALA A 471 3.73 -1.90 4.04
CA ALA A 471 5.06 -1.34 3.98
C ALA A 471 5.12 -0.07 4.83
N LEU A 472 6.26 0.20 5.43
CA LEU A 472 6.51 1.42 6.19
C LEU A 472 6.91 2.56 5.24
N ASP A 473 6.31 3.73 5.41
CA ASP A 473 6.81 4.98 4.86
C ASP A 473 7.63 5.74 5.92
N GLU A 474 8.95 5.55 5.88
CA GLU A 474 9.88 6.18 6.83
C GLU A 474 9.84 7.71 6.82
N SER A 475 9.50 8.31 5.68
CA SER A 475 9.38 9.77 5.59
C SER A 475 8.25 10.29 6.49
N THR A 476 7.23 9.45 6.73
CA THR A 476 6.14 9.78 7.65
C THR A 476 6.41 9.41 9.09
N VAL A 477 7.37 8.52 9.38
CA VAL A 477 7.81 8.26 10.76
C VAL A 477 8.53 9.48 11.33
N SER A 478 9.41 10.08 10.51
CA SER A 478 10.20 11.25 10.89
C SER A 478 9.48 12.59 10.71
N GLY A 479 8.47 12.65 9.84
CA GLY A 479 7.67 13.84 9.56
C GLY A 479 6.25 13.80 10.11
N MET A 480 5.93 12.89 11.04
CA MET A 480 4.57 12.77 11.57
C MET A 480 4.13 14.05 12.29
N GLU A 481 5.08 14.73 12.95
CA GLU A 481 4.88 15.98 13.68
C GLU A 481 4.91 17.25 12.81
N ASP A 482 5.19 17.15 11.50
CA ASP A 482 5.33 18.30 10.58
C ASP A 482 3.96 18.83 10.13
N THR A 483 3.29 19.55 11.03
CA THR A 483 1.95 20.10 10.79
C THR A 483 1.89 21.07 9.62
N GLU A 484 2.91 21.92 9.44
CA GLU A 484 2.99 22.84 8.30
C GLU A 484 3.10 22.08 6.98
N GLY A 485 3.98 21.07 6.91
CA GLY A 485 4.13 20.22 5.74
C GLY A 485 2.87 19.44 5.38
N TRP A 486 2.08 19.00 6.36
CA TRP A 486 0.78 18.36 6.11
C TRP A 486 -0.26 19.35 5.59
N LYS A 487 -0.32 20.55 6.16
CA LYS A 487 -1.24 21.60 5.72
C LYS A 487 -0.93 22.07 4.30
N GLU A 488 0.35 22.27 3.96
CA GLU A 488 0.79 22.58 2.60
C GLU A 488 0.39 21.48 1.60
N LYS A 489 0.36 20.23 2.06
CA LYS A 489 -0.12 19.08 1.30
C LYS A 489 -1.64 18.95 1.28
N ARG A 490 -2.42 19.88 1.83
CA ARG A 490 -3.90 19.81 1.90
C ARG A 490 -4.42 18.60 2.71
N ILE A 491 -3.67 18.20 3.73
CA ILE A 491 -4.09 17.22 4.73
C ILE A 491 -4.60 17.96 5.97
N ASP A 492 -5.84 17.66 6.38
CA ASP A 492 -6.46 18.20 7.60
C ASP A 492 -6.65 17.14 8.70
N ARG A 493 -6.37 15.86 8.40
CA ARG A 493 -6.40 14.78 9.39
C ARG A 493 -5.23 13.81 9.25
N ILE A 494 -4.58 13.49 10.35
CA ILE A 494 -3.61 12.39 10.45
C ILE A 494 -4.26 11.23 11.20
N VAL A 495 -4.17 10.03 10.64
CA VAL A 495 -4.70 8.80 11.24
C VAL A 495 -3.54 7.87 11.53
N VAL A 496 -3.28 7.61 12.81
CA VAL A 496 -2.20 6.73 13.25
C VAL A 496 -2.69 5.28 13.28
N ASN A 497 -2.02 4.42 12.52
CA ASN A 497 -2.14 2.97 12.64
C ASN A 497 -0.74 2.36 12.71
N LEU A 498 -0.41 1.70 13.83
CA LEU A 498 0.88 1.04 14.06
C LEU A 498 0.85 -0.49 13.83
N LEU A 499 -0.23 -1.01 13.25
CA LEU A 499 -0.57 -2.40 12.99
C LEU A 499 -0.71 -3.26 14.24
#